data_AF-A0A1S4F898-F1
#
_entry.id   AF-A0A1S4F898-F1
#
_cell.length_a   1.000
_cell.length_b   1.000
_cell.length_c   1.000
_cell.angle_alpha   90.00
_cell.angle_beta   90.00
_cell.angle_gamma   90.00
#
_symmetry.space_group_name_H-M   'P 1'
#
loop_
_entity.id
_entity.type
_entity.pdbx_description
1 polymer ?
#
loop_
_entity_poly.entity_id
_entity_poly.type
_entity_poly.pdbx_seq_one_letter_code
_entity_poly.pdbx_strand_id
1 'polypeptide(L)'
;MAAHLLLIRRLSLLICCLLTVQWATGQESDSAPVWGYRCVNSRCQKVALDGASGSESKAVSLSVCRLYCDGEFGTVWPRPTGDFRLGNNLIRVNPGAIEFQWGKRYEALNKYWGGSVERFRDQLLKKAAGEEIRSGGKKVAVKVDVGGDSLVLNHETDESYKLAIHGGEDDQVQVTIEAANYFGARHALETLAQLMVFDDIRNELQVVADVEIQDAPVYPHRGLALDTSRNYVSVAAIKKTIDALAMVKMNVFHWHITDSQSFPLVIKSQPTLHTFGAYSRKQIYTAANVQDIVQYALTRGVRVIPELDAPAHVGEGWEKTNLTTCFNFQPWTKYCVEPPCGQLDPTKDKVYDVLEDIYREMNDMFTHSDVFHMGGDEVSLSCWNSSVEVQQWMKAQGWGLQEVDFLKLWNHFQTNALQRLDKSLKDNRPIVMWTSRLTEEPYVDQYLDKDRYIIQIWTTGDDPKIAALLEKGYKLIMSNYDALYLDCGFAGWVQGGNNWCSPYIGWQKVYNNDLKSLGGQYSSQILGAEGALWTEQADHHSLDGRFWPRVSALAERLWTDPREGWQSADSRMLVHRERLVENGIAAESLQPQWCLQNEGECPIVQNP
;
A
#
# COMPACT_ATOMS: atom_id res chain seq x y z
N MET A 1 69.48 -4.12 -12.22
CA MET A 1 70.64 -4.77 -11.56
C MET A 1 70.55 -4.39 -10.08
N ALA A 2 70.02 -5.27 -9.23
CA ALA A 2 70.82 -6.17 -8.36
C ALA A 2 71.65 -5.36 -7.34
N ALA A 3 71.61 -5.55 -6.02
CA ALA A 3 70.99 -6.55 -5.15
C ALA A 3 71.11 -6.10 -3.66
N HIS A 4 70.28 -6.70 -2.78
CA HIS A 4 70.57 -7.12 -1.38
C HIS A 4 70.91 -6.06 -0.29
N LEU A 5 70.48 -6.15 0.98
CA LEU A 5 69.56 -6.98 1.79
C LEU A 5 69.50 -6.38 3.22
N LEU A 6 68.51 -6.80 4.04
CA LEU A 6 68.31 -6.68 5.51
C LEU A 6 67.49 -5.45 6.02
N LEU A 7 66.51 -5.54 6.92
CA LEU A 7 65.69 -6.61 7.55
C LEU A 7 64.69 -5.85 8.49
N ILE A 8 63.37 -6.09 8.55
CA ILE A 8 62.64 -6.85 9.61
C ILE A 8 61.12 -6.54 9.56
N ARG A 9 60.30 -7.61 9.75
CA ARG A 9 58.84 -7.72 10.12
C ARG A 9 57.79 -7.64 9.00
N ARG A 10 56.87 -8.61 8.81
CA ARG A 10 56.65 -9.99 9.33
C ARG A 10 55.49 -10.64 8.50
N LEU A 11 55.81 -11.74 7.80
CA LEU A 11 55.05 -13.00 7.53
C LEU A 11 53.55 -12.92 7.14
N SER A 12 53.05 -13.33 5.97
CA SER A 12 53.24 -14.50 5.06
C SER A 12 52.41 -15.75 5.39
N LEU A 13 51.62 -16.16 4.37
CA LEU A 13 50.94 -17.44 4.17
C LEU A 13 51.78 -18.67 4.53
N LEU A 14 51.12 -19.76 4.94
CA LEU A 14 51.57 -21.11 4.61
C LEU A 14 50.39 -22.07 4.34
N ILE A 15 50.62 -22.89 3.33
CA ILE A 15 49.80 -23.97 2.77
C ILE A 15 50.12 -25.31 3.48
N CYS A 16 49.16 -26.23 3.42
CA CYS A 16 49.26 -27.70 3.58
C CYS A 16 49.31 -28.31 4.98
N CYS A 17 48.18 -28.90 5.38
CA CYS A 17 48.14 -30.27 5.89
C CYS A 17 46.84 -30.95 5.42
N LEU A 18 47.00 -32.00 4.60
CA LEU A 18 45.97 -32.97 4.25
C LEU A 18 45.60 -33.78 5.48
N LEU A 19 44.35 -33.67 5.93
CA LEU A 19 43.68 -34.67 6.75
C LEU A 19 42.42 -35.10 6.01
N THR A 20 42.55 -36.19 5.27
CA THR A 20 41.44 -36.98 4.75
C THR A 20 40.76 -37.65 5.94
N VAL A 21 39.73 -37.01 6.49
CA VAL A 21 38.78 -37.72 7.34
C VAL A 21 37.69 -38.25 6.41
N GLN A 22 37.81 -39.55 6.09
CA GLN A 22 36.70 -40.33 5.57
C GLN A 22 35.62 -40.35 6.65
N TRP A 23 34.64 -39.44 6.54
CA TRP A 23 33.34 -39.67 7.13
C TRP A 23 32.59 -40.59 6.17
N ALA A 24 32.30 -41.79 6.68
CA ALA A 24 31.47 -42.77 6.03
C ALA A 24 30.18 -42.09 5.54
N THR A 25 29.83 -42.33 4.30
CA THR A 25 28.50 -42.07 3.73
C THR A 25 27.48 -42.92 4.48
N GLY A 26 27.05 -42.45 5.65
CA GLY A 26 25.71 -42.73 6.12
C GLY A 26 24.78 -41.83 5.32
N GLN A 27 23.92 -42.41 4.49
CA GLN A 27 22.67 -41.76 4.13
C GLN A 27 21.92 -41.52 5.45
N GLU A 28 22.14 -40.36 6.07
CA GLU A 28 21.09 -39.78 6.90
C GLU A 28 19.93 -39.55 5.96
N SER A 29 18.85 -40.30 6.16
CA SER A 29 17.56 -39.95 5.60
C SER A 29 17.29 -38.51 6.01
N ASP A 30 17.29 -37.59 5.05
CA ASP A 30 16.61 -36.30 5.19
C ASP A 30 15.30 -36.58 5.91
N SER A 31 15.11 -35.97 7.08
CA SER A 31 14.04 -36.34 8.00
C SER A 31 12.70 -36.21 7.28
N ALA A 32 12.11 -37.35 6.93
CA ALA A 32 10.77 -37.39 6.36
C ALA A 32 9.83 -36.54 7.24
N PRO A 33 8.90 -35.78 6.64
CA PRO A 33 8.02 -34.91 7.40
C PRO A 33 7.38 -35.71 8.53
N VAL A 34 7.64 -35.29 9.77
CA VAL A 34 7.15 -35.99 10.97
C VAL A 34 5.69 -35.63 11.26
N TRP A 35 5.16 -34.61 10.58
CA TRP A 35 3.86 -34.01 10.86
C TRP A 35 3.02 -33.84 9.61
N GLY A 36 1.73 -34.11 9.75
CA GLY A 36 0.68 -33.70 8.84
C GLY A 36 -0.46 -33.05 9.63
N TYR A 37 -1.58 -32.83 8.95
CA TYR A 37 -2.74 -32.15 9.51
C TYR A 37 -4.03 -32.92 9.27
N ARG A 38 -5.01 -32.69 10.13
CA ARG A 38 -6.40 -33.12 9.93
C ARG A 38 -7.34 -32.00 10.29
N CYS A 39 -8.36 -31.80 9.47
CA CYS A 39 -9.42 -30.87 9.79
C CYS A 39 -10.34 -31.44 10.87
N VAL A 40 -10.44 -30.77 12.02
CA VAL A 40 -11.30 -31.14 13.14
C VAL A 40 -12.00 -29.88 13.64
N ASN A 41 -13.33 -29.86 13.63
CA ASN A 41 -14.14 -28.70 14.05
C ASN A 41 -13.71 -27.38 13.39
N SER A 42 -13.52 -27.42 12.07
CA SER A 42 -13.03 -26.30 11.25
C SER A 42 -11.65 -25.77 11.65
N ARG A 43 -10.80 -26.61 12.26
CA ARG A 43 -9.41 -26.27 12.62
C ARG A 43 -8.42 -27.32 12.15
N CYS A 44 -7.26 -26.86 11.71
CA CYS A 44 -6.15 -27.71 11.33
C CYS A 44 -5.39 -28.21 12.56
N GLN A 45 -5.68 -29.45 12.96
CA GLN A 45 -5.00 -30.14 14.05
C GLN A 45 -3.74 -30.85 13.54
N LYS A 46 -2.59 -30.54 14.14
CA LYS A 46 -1.31 -31.18 13.83
C LYS A 46 -1.31 -32.64 14.33
N VAL A 47 -0.89 -33.57 13.46
CA VAL A 47 -0.85 -35.02 13.75
C VAL A 47 0.47 -35.62 13.31
N ALA A 48 1.00 -36.58 14.06
CA ALA A 48 2.24 -37.27 13.70
C ALA A 48 2.01 -38.20 12.50
N LEU A 49 2.95 -38.22 11.56
CA LEU A 49 3.00 -39.20 10.49
C LEU A 49 3.73 -40.43 11.00
N ASP A 50 3.00 -41.53 11.17
CA ASP A 50 3.59 -42.83 11.48
C ASP A 50 4.26 -43.38 10.21
N GLY A 51 5.56 -43.72 10.28
CA GLY A 51 6.36 -44.19 9.13
C GLY A 51 5.92 -45.51 8.48
N ALA A 52 4.68 -45.94 8.69
CA ALA A 52 4.05 -47.02 7.95
C ALA A 52 3.79 -46.59 6.50
N SER A 53 4.26 -47.41 5.55
CA SER A 53 4.04 -47.22 4.11
C SER A 53 2.55 -47.03 3.81
N GLY A 54 2.13 -45.80 3.49
CA GLY A 54 0.73 -45.42 3.26
C GLY A 54 0.26 -44.19 4.06
N SER A 55 0.91 -43.85 5.18
CA SER A 55 0.58 -42.66 5.99
C SER A 55 0.85 -41.35 5.22
N GLU A 56 2.00 -41.26 4.55
CA GLU A 56 2.38 -40.11 3.71
C GLU A 56 1.44 -39.89 2.53
N SER A 57 0.90 -40.96 1.92
CA SER A 57 -0.04 -40.85 0.80
C SER A 57 -1.40 -40.24 1.17
N LYS A 58 -1.75 -40.24 2.46
CA LYS A 58 -2.97 -39.64 3.02
C LYS A 58 -2.69 -38.40 3.87
N ALA A 59 -1.42 -38.06 4.06
CA ALA A 59 -1.00 -36.91 4.85
C ALA A 59 -1.46 -35.61 4.19
N VAL A 60 -1.78 -34.63 5.01
CA VAL A 60 -2.23 -33.31 4.56
C VAL A 60 -1.24 -32.30 5.09
N SER A 61 -0.66 -31.48 4.21
CA SER A 61 0.21 -30.37 4.61
C SER A 61 -0.60 -29.25 5.27
N LEU A 62 0.10 -28.34 5.94
CA LEU A 62 -0.56 -27.21 6.61
C LEU A 62 -1.31 -26.32 5.61
N SER A 63 -0.65 -25.98 4.50
CA SER A 63 -1.20 -25.14 3.42
C SER A 63 -2.49 -25.75 2.84
N VAL A 64 -2.46 -27.05 2.58
CA VAL A 64 -3.61 -27.79 2.08
C VAL A 64 -4.73 -27.83 3.11
N CYS A 65 -4.44 -28.15 4.37
CA CYS A 65 -5.47 -28.18 5.42
C CYS A 65 -6.13 -26.81 5.60
N ARG A 66 -5.33 -25.72 5.67
CA ARG A 66 -5.82 -24.35 5.88
C ARG A 66 -6.76 -23.90 4.77
N LEU A 67 -6.53 -24.36 3.54
CA LEU A 67 -7.34 -23.97 2.39
C LEU A 67 -8.80 -24.41 2.46
N TYR A 68 -9.13 -25.55 3.09
CA TYR A 68 -10.52 -26.04 3.14
C TYR A 68 -11.10 -26.16 4.55
N CYS A 69 -10.27 -26.18 5.60
CA CYS A 69 -10.75 -26.56 6.91
C CYS A 69 -11.65 -25.50 7.57
N ASP A 70 -11.34 -24.21 7.43
CA ASP A 70 -12.17 -23.11 7.97
C ASP A 70 -13.51 -22.95 7.19
N GLY A 71 -13.63 -23.61 6.04
CA GLY A 71 -14.89 -23.93 5.36
C GLY A 71 -15.59 -22.80 4.59
N GLU A 72 -15.40 -21.53 4.94
CA GLU A 72 -16.15 -20.44 4.29
C GLU A 72 -15.40 -19.80 3.12
N PHE A 73 -14.15 -19.37 3.33
CA PHE A 73 -13.36 -18.64 2.32
C PHE A 73 -11.97 -19.24 2.07
N GLY A 74 -11.71 -20.41 2.66
CA GLY A 74 -10.37 -21.01 2.69
C GLY A 74 -9.33 -20.03 3.21
N THR A 75 -8.23 -19.87 2.48
CA THR A 75 -7.14 -18.92 2.82
C THR A 75 -7.20 -17.62 2.01
N VAL A 76 -8.30 -17.33 1.33
CA VAL A 76 -8.40 -16.19 0.41
C VAL A 76 -8.40 -14.87 1.20
N TRP A 77 -7.57 -13.93 0.76
CA TRP A 77 -7.39 -12.59 1.30
C TRP A 77 -7.19 -11.53 0.19
N PRO A 78 -8.01 -10.46 0.15
CA PRO A 78 -9.29 -10.32 0.83
C PRO A 78 -10.27 -11.44 0.45
N ARG A 79 -11.15 -11.84 1.38
CA ARG A 79 -12.27 -12.73 1.07
C ARG A 79 -13.15 -12.12 -0.05
N PRO A 80 -13.85 -12.92 -0.88
CA PRO A 80 -14.73 -12.37 -1.91
C PRO A 80 -16.04 -11.77 -1.35
N THR A 81 -16.67 -10.85 -2.10
CA THR A 81 -17.95 -10.22 -1.72
C THR A 81 -19.21 -10.93 -2.22
N GLY A 82 -19.12 -11.60 -3.37
CA GLY A 82 -20.26 -12.25 -4.02
C GLY A 82 -20.32 -13.76 -3.76
N ASP A 83 -20.89 -14.49 -4.73
CA ASP A 83 -20.96 -15.95 -4.66
C ASP A 83 -19.55 -16.54 -4.52
N PHE A 84 -19.35 -17.37 -3.51
CA PHE A 84 -18.12 -18.11 -3.29
C PHE A 84 -18.44 -19.59 -3.06
N ARG A 85 -17.94 -20.44 -3.94
CA ARG A 85 -18.04 -21.89 -3.81
C ARG A 85 -16.66 -22.50 -3.99
N LEU A 86 -16.24 -23.23 -2.97
CA LEU A 86 -14.96 -23.93 -2.93
C LEU A 86 -15.24 -25.42 -2.84
N GLY A 87 -14.74 -26.19 -3.80
CA GLY A 87 -14.75 -27.65 -3.76
C GLY A 87 -13.76 -28.20 -2.73
N ASN A 88 -13.96 -29.45 -2.34
CA ASN A 88 -13.15 -30.13 -1.31
C ASN A 88 -12.00 -30.97 -1.87
N ASN A 89 -11.75 -30.91 -3.18
CA ASN A 89 -10.76 -31.72 -3.86
C ASN A 89 -9.64 -30.83 -4.41
N LEU A 90 -8.41 -31.36 -4.38
CA LEU A 90 -7.23 -30.73 -4.94
C LEU A 90 -6.69 -31.55 -6.11
N ILE A 91 -6.19 -30.86 -7.12
CA ILE A 91 -5.57 -31.43 -8.31
C ILE A 91 -4.12 -30.99 -8.35
N ARG A 92 -3.22 -31.96 -8.43
CA ARG A 92 -1.82 -31.71 -8.72
C ARG A 92 -1.66 -31.14 -10.13
N VAL A 93 -0.95 -30.04 -10.25
CA VAL A 93 -0.74 -29.33 -11.52
C VAL A 93 0.74 -29.18 -11.85
N ASN A 94 1.02 -29.11 -13.15
CA ASN A 94 2.38 -28.86 -13.63
C ASN A 94 2.61 -27.34 -13.76
N PRO A 95 3.48 -26.71 -12.94
CA PRO A 95 3.74 -25.27 -13.02
C PRO A 95 4.32 -24.83 -14.37
N GLY A 96 5.03 -25.74 -15.07
CA GLY A 96 5.58 -25.49 -16.41
C GLY A 96 4.56 -25.63 -17.54
N ALA A 97 3.34 -26.09 -17.25
CA ALA A 97 2.26 -26.29 -18.24
C ALA A 97 1.00 -25.48 -17.91
N ILE A 98 1.19 -24.24 -17.43
CA ILE A 98 0.13 -23.25 -17.27
C ILE A 98 0.11 -22.34 -18.50
N GLU A 99 -0.92 -22.51 -19.31
CA GLU A 99 -1.10 -21.86 -20.61
C GLU A 99 -2.24 -20.85 -20.54
N PHE A 100 -2.00 -19.65 -21.04
CA PHE A 100 -3.01 -18.59 -21.09
C PHE A 100 -3.66 -18.53 -22.45
N GLN A 101 -4.99 -18.55 -22.47
CA GLN A 101 -5.82 -18.40 -23.65
C GLN A 101 -6.53 -17.05 -23.55
N TRP A 102 -6.24 -16.15 -24.49
CA TRP A 102 -6.73 -14.78 -24.40
C TRP A 102 -7.95 -14.54 -25.28
N GLY A 103 -8.88 -13.73 -24.77
CA GLY A 103 -10.00 -13.20 -25.53
C GLY A 103 -9.60 -12.21 -26.62
N LYS A 104 -10.60 -11.66 -27.32
CA LYS A 104 -10.40 -10.82 -28.53
C LYS A 104 -9.59 -9.53 -28.27
N ARG A 105 -9.53 -9.05 -27.02
CA ARG A 105 -8.86 -7.80 -26.63
C ARG A 105 -7.40 -7.96 -26.25
N TYR A 106 -6.82 -9.15 -26.43
CA TYR A 106 -5.44 -9.45 -26.08
C TYR A 106 -4.43 -8.45 -26.65
N GLU A 107 -4.47 -8.18 -27.95
CA GLU A 107 -3.45 -7.38 -28.64
C GLU A 107 -3.32 -5.97 -28.05
N ALA A 108 -4.43 -5.33 -27.71
CA ALA A 108 -4.47 -4.00 -27.11
C ALA A 108 -3.85 -3.96 -25.70
N LEU A 109 -3.91 -5.08 -24.97
CA LEU A 109 -3.51 -5.19 -23.58
C LEU A 109 -2.25 -6.04 -23.37
N ASN A 110 -1.62 -6.55 -24.43
CA ASN A 110 -0.54 -7.55 -24.36
C ASN A 110 0.61 -7.12 -23.44
N LYS A 111 1.03 -5.84 -23.50
CA LYS A 111 2.05 -5.27 -22.62
C LYS A 111 1.73 -5.49 -21.13
N TYR A 112 0.47 -5.33 -20.75
CA TYR A 112 0.00 -5.44 -19.38
C TYR A 112 -0.22 -6.90 -18.96
N TRP A 113 -0.71 -7.72 -19.89
CA TRP A 113 -0.84 -9.16 -19.67
C TRP A 113 0.49 -9.84 -19.41
N GLY A 114 1.55 -9.49 -20.15
CA GLY A 114 2.90 -10.01 -19.91
C GLY A 114 3.34 -9.83 -18.46
N GLY A 115 3.21 -8.61 -17.92
CA GLY A 115 3.56 -8.33 -16.52
C GLY A 115 2.65 -9.02 -15.51
N SER A 116 1.36 -9.22 -15.80
CA SER A 116 0.45 -9.95 -14.91
C SER A 116 0.71 -11.45 -14.89
N VAL A 117 1.01 -12.06 -16.03
CA VAL A 117 1.38 -13.48 -16.11
C VAL A 117 2.71 -13.76 -15.45
N GLU A 118 3.71 -12.90 -15.64
CA GLU A 118 5.01 -13.02 -14.99
C GLU A 118 4.88 -13.02 -13.47
N ARG A 119 4.15 -12.04 -12.90
CA ARG A 119 3.87 -12.00 -11.46
C ARG A 119 3.12 -13.22 -10.97
N PHE A 120 2.07 -13.64 -11.68
CA PHE A 120 1.31 -14.82 -11.32
C PHE A 120 2.22 -16.06 -11.22
N ARG A 121 3.08 -16.29 -12.23
CA ARG A 121 4.03 -17.41 -12.23
C ARG A 121 5.06 -17.29 -11.11
N ASP A 122 5.62 -16.09 -10.89
CA ASP A 122 6.58 -15.83 -9.82
C ASP A 122 5.99 -16.13 -8.44
N GLN A 123 4.75 -15.70 -8.18
CA GLN A 123 4.04 -16.04 -6.95
C GLN A 123 3.87 -17.55 -6.74
N LEU A 124 3.59 -18.32 -7.81
CA LEU A 124 3.46 -19.78 -7.70
C LEU A 124 4.79 -20.46 -7.39
N LEU A 125 5.88 -20.01 -8.03
CA LEU A 125 7.21 -20.58 -7.82
C LEU A 125 7.74 -20.27 -6.41
N LYS A 126 7.47 -19.08 -5.89
CA LYS A 126 7.90 -18.66 -4.54
C LYS A 126 7.27 -19.46 -3.40
N LYS A 127 6.09 -20.07 -3.61
CA LYS A 127 5.44 -20.96 -2.62
C LYS A 127 6.29 -22.15 -2.23
N ALA A 128 7.17 -22.62 -3.11
CA ALA A 128 8.07 -23.74 -2.84
C ALA A 128 9.29 -23.33 -1.99
N ALA A 129 9.47 -22.03 -1.66
CA ALA A 129 10.57 -21.53 -0.83
C ALA A 129 11.98 -22.00 -1.27
N GLY A 130 12.18 -22.25 -2.56
CA GLY A 130 13.45 -22.74 -3.13
C GLY A 130 13.55 -24.26 -3.26
N GLU A 131 12.56 -25.01 -2.79
CA GLU A 131 12.45 -26.46 -3.01
C GLU A 131 12.10 -26.80 -4.47
N GLU A 132 12.53 -27.98 -4.92
CA GLU A 132 12.20 -28.47 -6.25
C GLU A 132 10.74 -28.95 -6.31
N ILE A 133 9.92 -28.28 -7.10
CA ILE A 133 8.54 -28.72 -7.34
C ILE A 133 8.56 -30.00 -8.18
N ARG A 134 7.96 -31.06 -7.64
CA ARG A 134 7.85 -32.38 -8.25
C ARG A 134 7.25 -32.28 -9.66
N SER A 135 7.99 -32.76 -10.66
CA SER A 135 7.60 -32.73 -12.07
C SER A 135 6.38 -33.61 -12.40
N GLY A 136 5.47 -33.09 -13.24
CA GLY A 136 4.21 -33.74 -13.61
C GLY A 136 2.98 -33.05 -13.02
N GLY A 137 1.80 -33.68 -13.13
CA GLY A 137 0.51 -33.07 -12.80
C GLY A 137 -0.27 -32.63 -14.04
N LYS A 138 -1.56 -32.31 -13.88
CA LYS A 138 -2.42 -31.87 -14.98
C LYS A 138 -1.93 -30.54 -15.55
N LYS A 139 -2.19 -30.31 -16.84
CA LYS A 139 -2.03 -28.98 -17.46
C LYS A 139 -3.07 -28.02 -16.92
N VAL A 140 -2.81 -26.71 -16.96
CA VAL A 140 -3.80 -25.69 -16.60
C VAL A 140 -4.01 -24.76 -17.79
N ALA A 141 -5.22 -24.70 -18.31
CA ALA A 141 -5.62 -23.73 -19.32
C ALA A 141 -6.37 -22.57 -18.64
N VAL A 142 -5.77 -21.38 -18.68
CA VAL A 142 -6.35 -20.15 -18.11
C VAL A 142 -6.93 -19.32 -19.24
N LYS A 143 -8.25 -19.40 -19.41
CA LYS A 143 -9.00 -18.57 -20.35
C LYS A 143 -9.36 -17.24 -19.71
N VAL A 144 -8.87 -16.14 -20.28
CA VAL A 144 -9.13 -14.78 -19.79
C VAL A 144 -9.90 -14.00 -20.85
N ASP A 145 -11.11 -13.56 -20.51
CA ASP A 145 -11.92 -12.69 -21.36
C ASP A 145 -12.26 -11.38 -20.65
N VAL A 146 -12.10 -10.27 -21.37
CA VAL A 146 -12.38 -8.93 -20.86
C VAL A 146 -13.31 -8.18 -21.81
N GLY A 147 -14.29 -7.48 -21.25
CA GLY A 147 -15.29 -6.72 -22.02
C GLY A 147 -14.71 -5.53 -22.81
N GLY A 148 -13.69 -4.87 -22.26
CA GLY A 148 -13.04 -3.70 -22.87
C GLY A 148 -11.53 -3.63 -22.65
N ASP A 149 -10.88 -2.74 -23.39
CA ASP A 149 -9.43 -2.47 -23.38
C ASP A 149 -9.07 -1.12 -22.70
N SER A 150 -10.03 -0.49 -22.04
CA SER A 150 -9.79 0.71 -21.24
C SER A 150 -8.81 0.45 -20.11
N LEU A 151 -7.85 1.35 -19.96
CA LEU A 151 -6.88 1.41 -18.87
C LEU A 151 -7.06 2.67 -18.02
N VAL A 152 -8.23 3.31 -18.13
CA VAL A 152 -8.61 4.39 -17.22
C VAL A 152 -8.91 3.76 -15.87
N LEU A 153 -8.16 4.17 -14.84
CA LEU A 153 -8.31 3.69 -13.48
C LEU A 153 -8.69 4.88 -12.60
N ASN A 154 -9.93 4.88 -12.11
CA ASN A 154 -10.55 5.95 -11.33
C ASN A 154 -11.64 5.39 -10.41
N HIS A 155 -12.37 6.24 -9.68
CA HIS A 155 -13.44 5.79 -8.77
C HIS A 155 -14.63 5.09 -9.44
N GLU A 156 -14.78 5.22 -10.77
CA GLU A 156 -15.87 4.60 -11.55
C GLU A 156 -15.44 3.29 -12.21
N THR A 157 -14.18 2.90 -12.04
CA THR A 157 -13.64 1.70 -12.68
C THR A 157 -14.27 0.44 -12.13
N ASP A 158 -14.86 -0.36 -13.02
CA ASP A 158 -15.40 -1.67 -12.67
C ASP A 158 -14.25 -2.66 -12.40
N GLU A 159 -14.04 -2.97 -11.13
CA GLU A 159 -13.02 -3.92 -10.67
C GLU A 159 -13.60 -5.32 -10.41
N SER A 160 -14.83 -5.59 -10.85
CA SER A 160 -15.48 -6.89 -10.66
C SER A 160 -14.93 -7.98 -11.59
N TYR A 161 -15.03 -9.22 -11.14
CA TYR A 161 -14.66 -10.39 -11.94
C TYR A 161 -15.47 -11.63 -11.56
N LYS A 162 -15.47 -12.59 -12.48
CA LYS A 162 -15.86 -13.97 -12.24
C LYS A 162 -14.66 -14.88 -12.46
N LEU A 163 -14.48 -15.84 -11.55
CA LEU A 163 -13.45 -16.85 -11.63
C LEU A 163 -14.11 -18.23 -11.44
N ALA A 164 -13.91 -19.12 -12.40
CA ALA A 164 -14.34 -20.50 -12.31
C ALA A 164 -13.15 -21.45 -12.54
N ILE A 165 -13.06 -22.52 -11.74
CA ILE A 165 -12.10 -23.60 -11.94
C ILE A 165 -12.89 -24.89 -12.09
N HIS A 166 -12.58 -25.67 -13.12
CA HIS A 166 -13.18 -26.99 -13.35
C HIS A 166 -12.09 -28.02 -13.63
N GLY A 167 -12.04 -29.02 -12.77
CA GLY A 167 -10.98 -30.03 -12.73
C GLY A 167 -11.05 -31.09 -13.83
N GLY A 168 -12.24 -31.27 -14.44
CA GLY A 168 -12.53 -32.11 -15.61
C GLY A 168 -12.13 -33.59 -15.55
N GLU A 169 -12.71 -34.42 -16.41
CA GLU A 169 -12.26 -35.81 -16.66
C GLU A 169 -10.98 -35.87 -17.52
N ASP A 170 -10.65 -34.79 -18.24
CA ASP A 170 -9.46 -34.67 -19.09
C ASP A 170 -8.15 -34.43 -18.29
N ASP A 171 -6.99 -34.61 -18.93
CA ASP A 171 -5.63 -34.34 -18.38
C ASP A 171 -5.31 -32.82 -18.23
N GLN A 172 -6.35 -31.98 -18.12
CA GLN A 172 -6.26 -30.53 -18.06
C GLN A 172 -7.31 -29.94 -17.10
N VAL A 173 -6.87 -29.01 -16.25
CA VAL A 173 -7.73 -28.12 -15.45
C VAL A 173 -8.10 -26.91 -16.30
N GLN A 174 -9.38 -26.58 -16.36
CA GLN A 174 -9.88 -25.37 -17.03
C GLN A 174 -10.11 -24.28 -15.99
N VAL A 175 -9.50 -23.11 -16.22
CA VAL A 175 -9.74 -21.89 -15.43
C VAL A 175 -10.34 -20.85 -16.36
N THR A 176 -11.49 -20.29 -15.98
CA THR A 176 -12.15 -19.21 -16.73
C THR A 176 -12.19 -17.94 -15.89
N ILE A 177 -11.69 -16.85 -16.45
CA ILE A 177 -11.73 -15.49 -15.88
C ILE A 177 -12.52 -14.61 -16.83
N GLU A 178 -13.59 -14.00 -16.32
CA GLU A 178 -14.39 -13.01 -17.03
C GLU A 178 -14.42 -11.71 -16.22
N ALA A 179 -14.16 -10.58 -16.87
CA ALA A 179 -14.23 -9.26 -16.22
C ALA A 179 -14.64 -8.17 -17.21
N ALA A 180 -15.08 -7.01 -16.70
CA ALA A 180 -15.41 -5.87 -17.55
C ALA A 180 -14.18 -5.31 -18.28
N ASN A 181 -13.01 -5.35 -17.65
CA ASN A 181 -11.76 -4.78 -18.14
C ASN A 181 -10.53 -5.50 -17.55
N TYR A 182 -9.34 -4.99 -17.89
CA TYR A 182 -8.05 -5.50 -17.41
C TYR A 182 -7.95 -5.60 -15.87
N PHE A 183 -8.47 -4.63 -15.12
CA PHE A 183 -8.27 -4.53 -13.68
C PHE A 183 -9.04 -5.61 -12.91
N GLY A 184 -10.31 -5.87 -13.26
CA GLY A 184 -11.07 -6.99 -12.68
C GLY A 184 -10.40 -8.34 -12.97
N ALA A 185 -9.98 -8.59 -14.21
CA ALA A 185 -9.28 -9.83 -14.57
C ALA A 185 -7.92 -9.98 -13.86
N ARG A 186 -7.20 -8.87 -13.62
CA ARG A 186 -5.99 -8.87 -12.79
C ARG A 186 -6.27 -9.31 -11.36
N HIS A 187 -7.35 -8.82 -10.76
CA HIS A 187 -7.79 -9.24 -9.42
C HIS A 187 -8.15 -10.73 -9.38
N ALA A 188 -8.77 -11.25 -10.45
CA ALA A 188 -9.04 -12.68 -10.59
C ALA A 188 -7.77 -13.53 -10.62
N LEU A 189 -6.71 -13.07 -11.31
CA LEU A 189 -5.40 -13.76 -11.31
C LEU A 189 -4.77 -13.78 -9.92
N GLU A 190 -4.92 -12.69 -9.16
CA GLU A 190 -4.46 -12.60 -7.78
C GLU A 190 -5.20 -13.60 -6.87
N THR A 191 -6.51 -13.75 -7.04
CA THR A 191 -7.31 -14.76 -6.33
C THR A 191 -6.96 -16.19 -6.77
N LEU A 192 -6.75 -16.42 -8.08
CA LEU A 192 -6.33 -17.71 -8.61
C LEU A 192 -5.00 -18.18 -7.99
N ALA A 193 -4.03 -17.28 -7.83
CA ALA A 193 -2.75 -17.61 -7.19
C ALA A 193 -2.89 -18.02 -5.70
N GLN A 194 -3.98 -17.62 -5.03
CA GLN A 194 -4.30 -18.01 -3.66
C GLN A 194 -4.97 -19.38 -3.59
N LEU A 195 -5.70 -19.77 -4.63
CA LEU A 195 -6.34 -21.09 -4.76
C LEU A 195 -5.35 -22.19 -5.21
N MET A 196 -4.11 -21.81 -5.51
CA MET A 196 -3.01 -22.71 -5.79
C MET A 196 -2.08 -22.77 -4.59
N VAL A 197 -1.89 -23.97 -4.03
CA VAL A 197 -1.11 -24.21 -2.81
C VAL A 197 0.05 -25.18 -3.08
N PHE A 198 1.14 -25.01 -2.35
CA PHE A 198 2.26 -25.93 -2.37
C PHE A 198 2.13 -26.93 -1.22
N ASP A 199 2.13 -28.22 -1.54
CA ASP A 199 2.11 -29.33 -0.61
C ASP A 199 3.55 -29.78 -0.33
N ASP A 200 4.10 -29.30 0.78
CA ASP A 200 5.49 -29.53 1.25
C ASP A 200 5.76 -30.99 1.69
N ILE A 201 4.73 -31.80 1.87
CA ILE A 201 4.90 -33.22 2.18
C ILE A 201 5.26 -34.00 0.90
N ARG A 202 4.75 -33.57 -0.25
CA ARG A 202 4.92 -34.26 -1.55
C ARG A 202 5.74 -33.45 -2.56
N ASN A 203 6.11 -32.22 -2.21
CA ASN A 203 6.69 -31.20 -3.05
C ASN A 203 5.83 -30.92 -4.30
N GLU A 204 4.51 -30.82 -4.14
CA GLU A 204 3.57 -30.70 -5.25
C GLU A 204 2.85 -29.35 -5.26
N LEU A 205 2.75 -28.72 -6.43
CA LEU A 205 1.81 -27.62 -6.63
C LEU A 205 0.41 -28.20 -6.91
N GLN A 206 -0.58 -27.73 -6.17
CA GLN A 206 -1.96 -28.19 -6.23
C GLN A 206 -2.91 -27.00 -6.43
N VAL A 207 -4.04 -27.22 -7.10
CA VAL A 207 -5.13 -26.24 -7.27
C VAL A 207 -6.45 -26.86 -6.85
N VAL A 208 -7.38 -26.05 -6.34
CA VAL A 208 -8.75 -26.49 -6.05
C VAL A 208 -9.44 -26.97 -7.32
N ALA A 209 -10.06 -28.14 -7.27
CA ALA A 209 -10.64 -28.81 -8.43
C ALA A 209 -11.85 -28.07 -9.00
N ASP A 210 -12.73 -27.57 -8.13
CA ASP A 210 -13.99 -26.95 -8.50
C ASP A 210 -14.17 -25.67 -7.71
N VAL A 211 -14.25 -24.53 -8.41
CA VAL A 211 -14.41 -23.21 -7.80
C VAL A 211 -15.37 -22.38 -8.62
N GLU A 212 -16.26 -21.63 -7.96
CA GLU A 212 -17.04 -20.55 -8.56
C GLU A 212 -16.96 -19.32 -7.66
N ILE A 213 -16.46 -18.21 -8.20
CA ILE A 213 -16.30 -16.93 -7.49
C ILE A 213 -16.89 -15.81 -8.34
N GLN A 214 -17.72 -14.98 -7.72
CA GLN A 214 -18.09 -13.65 -8.20
C GLN A 214 -17.65 -12.64 -7.16
N ASP A 215 -16.91 -11.61 -7.57
CA ASP A 215 -16.25 -10.72 -6.62
C ASP A 215 -16.12 -9.29 -7.16
N ALA A 216 -16.23 -8.32 -6.27
CA ALA A 216 -16.10 -6.89 -6.55
C ALA A 216 -15.82 -6.12 -5.24
N PRO A 217 -15.05 -5.02 -5.27
CA PRO A 217 -14.80 -4.23 -4.07
C PRO A 217 -16.05 -3.46 -3.62
N VAL A 218 -16.21 -3.28 -2.30
CA VAL A 218 -17.22 -2.37 -1.72
C VAL A 218 -16.85 -0.91 -1.95
N TYR A 219 -15.58 -0.54 -1.72
CA TYR A 219 -15.12 0.84 -1.83
C TYR A 219 -14.20 1.02 -3.05
N PRO A 220 -14.43 2.07 -3.88
CA PRO A 220 -13.60 2.35 -5.05
C PRO A 220 -12.23 2.97 -4.71
N HIS A 221 -12.05 3.52 -3.50
CA HIS A 221 -10.80 4.14 -3.06
C HIS A 221 -10.14 3.31 -1.95
N ARG A 222 -9.06 2.59 -2.29
CA ARG A 222 -8.36 1.68 -1.36
C ARG A 222 -6.87 1.99 -1.34
N GLY A 223 -6.47 2.89 -0.44
CA GLY A 223 -5.18 3.56 -0.54
C GLY A 223 -4.19 3.37 0.59
N LEU A 224 -2.97 3.78 0.27
CA LEU A 224 -1.85 3.91 1.18
C LEU A 224 -1.18 5.25 0.86
N ALA A 225 -1.20 6.17 1.82
CA ALA A 225 -0.42 7.39 1.77
C ALA A 225 1.00 7.11 2.27
N LEU A 226 1.99 7.45 1.46
CA LEU A 226 3.40 7.36 1.80
C LEU A 226 4.07 8.71 1.63
N ASP A 227 4.55 9.22 2.75
CA ASP A 227 5.48 10.33 2.79
C ASP A 227 6.88 9.88 2.35
N THR A 228 7.49 10.69 1.48
CA THR A 228 8.86 10.47 1.01
C THR A 228 9.73 11.71 1.09
N SER A 229 9.24 12.70 1.84
CA SER A 229 9.89 13.96 2.13
C SER A 229 10.57 13.94 3.50
N ARG A 230 9.87 13.56 4.58
CA ARG A 230 10.50 13.54 5.92
C ARG A 230 11.69 12.58 5.92
N ASN A 231 11.59 11.44 5.24
CA ASN A 231 12.74 10.63 4.85
C ASN A 231 12.62 10.12 3.42
N TYR A 232 13.75 10.04 2.72
CA TYR A 232 13.77 9.53 1.35
C TYR A 232 13.46 8.04 1.27
N VAL A 233 12.63 7.66 0.29
CA VAL A 233 12.31 6.27 -0.04
C VAL A 233 12.82 5.90 -1.43
N SER A 234 13.59 4.81 -1.54
CA SER A 234 14.10 4.41 -2.86
C SER A 234 12.97 4.01 -3.83
N VAL A 235 13.17 4.25 -5.13
CA VAL A 235 12.27 3.78 -6.22
C VAL A 235 11.99 2.28 -6.12
N ALA A 236 12.99 1.47 -5.77
CA ALA A 236 12.84 0.04 -5.61
C ALA A 236 11.90 -0.32 -4.44
N ALA A 237 12.00 0.41 -3.32
CA ALA A 237 11.10 0.22 -2.18
C ALA A 237 9.67 0.64 -2.52
N ILE A 238 9.47 1.76 -3.21
CA ILE A 238 8.13 2.18 -3.69
C ILE A 238 7.51 1.10 -4.58
N LYS A 239 8.27 0.56 -5.55
CA LYS A 239 7.79 -0.52 -6.42
C LYS A 239 7.44 -1.78 -5.64
N LYS A 240 8.24 -2.16 -4.64
CA LYS A 240 7.96 -3.29 -3.75
C LYS A 240 6.68 -3.08 -2.94
N THR A 241 6.43 -1.86 -2.45
CA THR A 241 5.15 -1.51 -1.80
C THR A 241 3.98 -1.68 -2.76
N ILE A 242 4.11 -1.23 -4.02
CA ILE A 242 3.08 -1.39 -5.05
C ILE A 242 2.82 -2.87 -5.38
N ASP A 243 3.85 -3.72 -5.40
CA ASP A 243 3.66 -5.18 -5.53
C ASP A 243 2.77 -5.72 -4.40
N ALA A 244 3.04 -5.35 -3.15
CA ALA A 244 2.28 -5.79 -2.00
C ALA A 244 0.84 -5.22 -1.98
N LEU A 245 0.64 -3.94 -2.35
CA LEU A 245 -0.70 -3.36 -2.57
C LEU A 245 -1.50 -4.19 -3.58
N ALA A 246 -0.84 -4.58 -4.67
CA ALA A 246 -1.46 -5.40 -5.70
C ALA A 246 -1.84 -6.80 -5.22
N MET A 247 -1.09 -7.40 -4.29
CA MET A 247 -1.37 -8.72 -3.72
C MET A 247 -2.66 -8.76 -2.90
N VAL A 248 -3.07 -7.61 -2.35
CA VAL A 248 -4.26 -7.46 -1.52
C VAL A 248 -5.36 -6.62 -2.18
N LYS A 249 -5.24 -6.36 -3.49
CA LYS A 249 -6.23 -5.61 -4.29
C LYS A 249 -6.46 -4.15 -3.82
N MET A 250 -5.48 -3.55 -3.14
CA MET A 250 -5.43 -2.10 -2.94
C MET A 250 -5.16 -1.42 -4.29
N ASN A 251 -5.75 -0.25 -4.53
CA ASN A 251 -5.75 0.40 -5.84
C ASN A 251 -5.28 1.85 -5.82
N VAL A 252 -4.83 2.39 -4.69
CA VAL A 252 -4.26 3.73 -4.58
C VAL A 252 -2.91 3.69 -3.86
N PHE A 253 -1.95 4.35 -4.46
CA PHE A 253 -0.72 4.80 -3.85
C PHE A 253 -0.74 6.32 -3.85
N HIS A 254 -1.05 6.90 -2.69
CA HIS A 254 -1.01 8.34 -2.48
C HIS A 254 0.43 8.72 -2.11
N TRP A 255 1.05 9.53 -2.94
CA TRP A 255 2.45 9.88 -2.83
C TRP A 255 2.61 11.32 -2.33
N HIS A 256 2.80 11.44 -1.01
CA HIS A 256 3.22 12.66 -0.34
C HIS A 256 4.71 12.89 -0.61
N ILE A 257 5.02 13.69 -1.64
CA ILE A 257 6.35 13.73 -2.25
C ILE A 257 7.24 14.87 -1.75
N THR A 258 6.65 15.89 -1.13
CA THR A 258 7.36 17.09 -0.64
C THR A 258 6.78 17.53 0.70
N ASP A 259 7.64 18.07 1.55
CA ASP A 259 7.29 18.69 2.83
C ASP A 259 8.36 19.75 3.17
N SER A 260 8.25 20.36 4.34
CA SER A 260 9.21 21.27 4.94
C SER A 260 10.64 20.70 5.04
N GLN A 261 10.80 19.39 5.28
CA GLN A 261 12.10 18.75 5.47
C GLN A 261 12.84 18.43 4.17
N SER A 262 12.16 18.18 3.06
CA SER A 262 12.84 18.01 1.76
C SER A 262 11.96 18.22 0.52
N PHE A 263 12.61 18.55 -0.59
CA PHE A 263 12.02 18.61 -1.92
C PHE A 263 12.75 17.64 -2.88
N PRO A 264 12.42 16.34 -2.89
CA PRO A 264 13.13 15.34 -3.69
C PRO A 264 12.68 15.31 -5.16
N LEU A 265 11.50 15.85 -5.51
CA LEU A 265 10.97 15.81 -6.88
C LEU A 265 11.72 16.76 -7.81
N VAL A 266 12.21 16.27 -8.95
CA VAL A 266 12.92 17.11 -9.93
C VAL A 266 11.92 17.87 -10.80
N ILE A 267 11.75 19.16 -10.52
CA ILE A 267 11.05 20.13 -11.38
C ILE A 267 12.08 20.86 -12.23
N LYS A 268 12.06 20.65 -13.55
CA LYS A 268 13.11 21.15 -14.46
C LYS A 268 13.05 22.65 -14.64
N SER A 269 11.87 23.25 -14.66
CA SER A 269 11.69 24.70 -14.78
C SER A 269 12.04 25.45 -13.50
N GLN A 270 12.04 24.75 -12.35
CA GLN A 270 12.36 25.28 -11.03
C GLN A 270 13.49 24.47 -10.37
N PRO A 271 14.70 24.45 -10.96
CA PRO A 271 15.75 23.51 -10.56
C PRO A 271 16.30 23.80 -9.16
N THR A 272 16.11 25.01 -8.63
CA THR A 272 16.53 25.38 -7.28
C THR A 272 15.80 24.56 -6.22
N LEU A 273 14.53 24.19 -6.45
CA LEU A 273 13.71 23.46 -5.48
C LEU A 273 14.38 22.14 -5.07
N HIS A 274 14.65 21.26 -6.04
CA HIS A 274 15.31 19.98 -5.74
C HIS A 274 16.82 20.10 -5.49
N THR A 275 17.49 21.11 -6.08
CA THR A 275 18.94 21.29 -5.89
C THR A 275 19.29 21.69 -4.46
N PHE A 276 18.43 22.49 -3.82
CA PHE A 276 18.62 22.90 -2.42
C PHE A 276 17.78 22.06 -1.45
N GLY A 277 16.62 21.56 -1.87
CA GLY A 277 15.69 20.89 -0.98
C GLY A 277 15.86 19.37 -0.85
N ALA A 278 16.54 18.69 -1.79
CA ALA A 278 16.75 17.25 -1.65
C ALA A 278 17.86 16.95 -0.63
N TYR A 279 17.69 15.90 0.18
CA TYR A 279 18.70 15.46 1.16
C TYR A 279 20.08 15.20 0.55
N SER A 280 20.13 14.73 -0.70
CA SER A 280 21.35 14.63 -1.48
C SER A 280 21.06 14.55 -2.97
N ARG A 281 22.09 14.73 -3.80
CA ARG A 281 22.00 14.58 -5.27
C ARG A 281 21.48 13.21 -5.75
N LYS A 282 21.52 12.19 -4.89
CA LYS A 282 21.03 10.84 -5.21
C LYS A 282 19.63 10.56 -4.68
N GLN A 283 19.17 11.34 -3.70
CA GLN A 283 17.88 11.18 -3.05
C GLN A 283 16.85 12.10 -3.73
N ILE A 284 16.65 11.86 -5.01
CA ILE A 284 15.74 12.62 -5.87
C ILE A 284 14.85 11.68 -6.67
N TYR A 285 13.71 12.19 -7.14
CA TYR A 285 12.83 11.53 -8.09
C TYR A 285 12.84 12.32 -9.41
N THR A 286 13.46 11.75 -10.43
CA THR A 286 13.41 12.34 -11.78
C THR A 286 12.08 12.05 -12.45
N ALA A 287 11.71 12.82 -13.48
CA ALA A 287 10.53 12.52 -14.31
C ALA A 287 10.51 11.08 -14.84
N ALA A 288 11.68 10.53 -15.19
CA ALA A 288 11.80 9.13 -15.62
C ALA A 288 11.49 8.15 -14.47
N ASN A 289 11.89 8.45 -13.23
CA ASN A 289 11.54 7.62 -12.08
C ASN A 289 10.03 7.66 -11.81
N VAL A 290 9.42 8.84 -11.84
CA VAL A 290 7.98 8.98 -11.60
C VAL A 290 7.17 8.25 -12.67
N GLN A 291 7.48 8.46 -13.95
CA GLN A 291 6.79 7.79 -15.06
C GLN A 291 6.96 6.27 -15.02
N ASP A 292 8.14 5.78 -14.63
CA ASP A 292 8.40 4.35 -14.42
C ASP A 292 7.55 3.79 -13.27
N ILE A 293 7.44 4.49 -12.13
CA ILE A 293 6.58 4.11 -11.01
C ILE A 293 5.10 4.11 -11.43
N VAL A 294 4.62 5.16 -12.09
CA VAL A 294 3.22 5.29 -12.57
C VAL A 294 2.88 4.12 -13.51
N GLN A 295 3.75 3.80 -14.46
CA GLN A 295 3.53 2.68 -15.39
C GLN A 295 3.59 1.33 -14.68
N TYR A 296 4.48 1.18 -13.69
CA TYR A 296 4.61 -0.02 -12.86
C TYR A 296 3.35 -0.26 -12.02
N ALA A 297 2.78 0.80 -11.46
CA ALA A 297 1.55 0.82 -10.69
C ALA A 297 0.33 0.51 -11.56
N LEU A 298 0.22 1.09 -12.76
CA LEU A 298 -0.89 0.83 -13.68
C LEU A 298 -0.97 -0.65 -14.07
N THR A 299 0.17 -1.29 -14.32
CA THR A 299 0.23 -2.74 -14.61
C THR A 299 -0.25 -3.61 -13.43
N ARG A 300 -0.32 -3.00 -12.25
CA ARG A 300 -0.78 -3.57 -10.98
C ARG A 300 -2.15 -3.04 -10.55
N GLY A 301 -2.85 -2.30 -11.41
CA GLY A 301 -4.15 -1.73 -11.06
C GLY A 301 -4.08 -0.80 -9.84
N VAL A 302 -2.95 -0.11 -9.66
CA VAL A 302 -2.73 0.88 -8.60
C VAL A 302 -2.61 2.25 -9.24
N ARG A 303 -3.45 3.19 -8.80
CA ARG A 303 -3.37 4.62 -9.13
C ARG A 303 -2.26 5.25 -8.33
N VAL A 304 -1.52 6.16 -8.94
CA VAL A 304 -0.54 6.99 -8.22
C VAL A 304 -1.12 8.39 -8.13
N ILE A 305 -1.59 8.75 -6.95
CA ILE A 305 -2.15 10.08 -6.67
C ILE A 305 -1.02 10.95 -6.11
N PRO A 306 -0.58 11.99 -6.84
CA PRO A 306 0.44 12.89 -6.32
C PRO A 306 -0.16 13.88 -5.33
N GLU A 307 0.63 14.21 -4.31
CA GLU A 307 0.38 15.34 -3.43
C GLU A 307 1.47 16.40 -3.57
N LEU A 308 1.05 17.65 -3.70
CA LEU A 308 1.88 18.80 -3.37
C LEU A 308 1.20 19.55 -2.24
N ASP A 309 1.65 19.30 -1.01
CA ASP A 309 1.07 19.94 0.16
C ASP A 309 1.44 21.42 0.21
N ALA A 310 0.42 22.26 0.41
CA ALA A 310 0.51 23.69 0.50
C ALA A 310 -0.73 24.30 1.18
N PRO A 311 -0.62 25.46 1.84
CA PRO A 311 0.55 26.34 1.91
C PRO A 311 1.50 26.07 3.09
N ALA A 312 1.12 25.22 4.05
CA ALA A 312 2.03 24.72 5.08
C ALA A 312 2.96 23.65 4.51
N HIS A 313 3.76 22.99 5.35
CA HIS A 313 4.62 21.88 4.93
C HIS A 313 5.55 22.25 3.76
N VAL A 314 6.06 23.48 3.76
CA VAL A 314 6.97 23.99 2.73
C VAL A 314 8.18 24.67 3.37
N GLY A 315 9.38 24.24 2.99
CA GLY A 315 10.62 24.70 3.60
C GLY A 315 11.82 24.52 2.69
N GLU A 316 12.49 23.38 2.85
CA GLU A 316 13.72 23.04 2.12
C GLU A 316 13.51 23.16 0.60
N GLY A 317 14.46 23.80 -0.09
CA GLY A 317 14.39 24.10 -1.53
C GLY A 317 13.83 25.48 -1.89
N TRP A 318 13.10 26.12 -0.97
CA TRP A 318 12.49 27.43 -1.19
C TRP A 318 13.28 28.61 -0.60
N GLU A 319 14.37 28.37 0.12
CA GLU A 319 15.12 29.36 0.91
C GLU A 319 15.72 30.48 0.08
N LYS A 320 15.99 30.22 -1.21
CA LYS A 320 16.56 31.22 -2.14
C LYS A 320 15.49 31.98 -2.93
N THR A 321 14.22 31.70 -2.69
CA THR A 321 13.12 32.26 -3.49
C THR A 321 12.51 33.52 -2.87
N ASN A 322 12.67 33.69 -1.55
CA ASN A 322 11.92 34.67 -0.75
C ASN A 322 10.39 34.50 -0.86
N LEU A 323 9.91 33.28 -1.09
CA LEU A 323 8.49 32.96 -1.27
C LEU A 323 7.87 32.24 -0.06
N THR A 324 8.65 32.00 0.99
CA THR A 324 8.20 31.39 2.24
C THR A 324 8.20 32.38 3.40
N THR A 325 7.41 32.06 4.40
CA THR A 325 7.36 32.69 5.72
C THR A 325 7.77 31.65 6.76
N CYS A 326 8.27 32.14 7.91
CA CYS A 326 8.63 31.35 9.10
C CYS A 326 9.56 30.14 8.90
N PHE A 327 10.25 30.03 7.76
CA PHE A 327 11.14 28.89 7.50
C PHE A 327 12.21 28.78 8.60
N ASN A 328 12.23 27.64 9.29
CA ASN A 328 13.12 27.32 10.40
C ASN A 328 13.06 28.32 11.59
N PHE A 329 11.91 28.96 11.83
CA PHE A 329 11.72 29.84 12.98
C PHE A 329 11.81 29.09 14.32
N GLN A 330 12.35 29.77 15.33
CA GLN A 330 12.51 29.24 16.69
C GLN A 330 11.93 30.18 17.76
N PRO A 331 11.37 29.66 18.87
CA PRO A 331 11.08 28.24 19.10
C PRO A 331 9.97 27.77 18.15
N TRP A 332 10.19 26.64 17.48
CA TRP A 332 9.31 26.14 16.43
C TRP A 332 7.86 25.92 16.90
N THR A 333 7.67 25.54 18.17
CA THR A 333 6.36 25.28 18.81
C THR A 333 5.40 26.47 18.80
N LYS A 334 5.88 27.69 18.50
CA LYS A 334 5.02 28.89 18.36
C LYS A 334 4.48 29.09 16.94
N TYR A 335 5.08 28.43 15.95
CA TYR A 335 4.88 28.75 14.54
C TYR A 335 4.49 27.54 13.70
N CYS A 336 4.65 26.31 14.18
CA CYS A 336 4.28 25.09 13.47
C CYS A 336 4.09 23.90 14.44
N VAL A 337 3.55 22.80 13.91
CA VAL A 337 3.31 21.55 14.66
C VAL A 337 4.58 20.72 14.83
N GLU A 338 5.52 20.81 13.89
CA GLU A 338 6.82 20.14 13.96
C GLU A 338 7.92 20.95 13.25
N PRO A 339 9.20 20.81 13.66
CA PRO A 339 10.31 21.47 13.00
C PRO A 339 10.76 20.72 11.72
N PRO A 340 11.26 21.44 10.70
CA PRO A 340 11.35 22.90 10.62
C PRO A 340 9.99 23.52 10.28
N CYS A 341 9.65 24.65 10.90
CA CYS A 341 8.51 25.44 10.43
C CYS A 341 8.76 25.94 9.00
N GLY A 342 7.68 26.24 8.28
CA GLY A 342 7.73 26.96 7.01
C GLY A 342 6.38 26.91 6.29
N GLN A 343 5.99 28.03 5.68
CA GLN A 343 4.78 28.12 4.85
C GLN A 343 5.01 29.04 3.65
N LEU A 344 4.33 28.81 2.53
CA LEU A 344 4.30 29.76 1.43
C LEU A 344 3.72 31.11 1.88
N ASP A 345 4.18 32.19 1.24
CA ASP A 345 3.69 33.56 1.41
C ASP A 345 2.62 33.88 0.36
N PRO A 346 1.31 33.83 0.70
CA PRO A 346 0.25 33.97 -0.30
C PRO A 346 0.17 35.36 -0.93
N THR A 347 0.89 36.34 -0.37
CA THR A 347 0.85 37.74 -0.81
C THR A 347 1.77 38.02 -1.99
N LYS A 348 2.61 37.04 -2.36
CA LYS A 348 3.58 37.15 -3.45
C LYS A 348 3.07 36.42 -4.68
N ASP A 349 2.74 37.18 -5.74
CA ASP A 349 2.25 36.63 -7.02
C ASP A 349 3.17 35.52 -7.58
N LYS A 350 4.47 35.67 -7.38
CA LYS A 350 5.50 34.72 -7.83
C LYS A 350 5.35 33.32 -7.21
N VAL A 351 4.69 33.17 -6.04
CA VAL A 351 4.33 31.85 -5.50
C VAL A 351 3.50 31.08 -6.52
N TYR A 352 2.47 31.72 -7.08
CA TYR A 352 1.53 31.07 -8.00
C TYR A 352 2.17 30.75 -9.35
N ASP A 353 3.17 31.54 -9.79
CA ASP A 353 3.94 31.22 -11.00
C ASP A 353 4.80 29.96 -10.80
N VAL A 354 5.45 29.83 -9.63
CA VAL A 354 6.24 28.63 -9.30
C VAL A 354 5.33 27.42 -9.11
N LEU A 355 4.17 27.58 -8.48
CA LEU A 355 3.18 26.51 -8.36
C LEU A 355 2.65 26.05 -9.71
N GLU A 356 2.33 26.97 -10.64
CA GLU A 356 1.91 26.61 -12.01
C GLU A 356 2.97 25.75 -12.72
N ASP A 357 4.23 26.11 -12.55
CA ASP A 357 5.37 25.36 -13.08
C ASP A 357 5.46 23.94 -12.49
N ILE A 358 5.34 23.81 -11.16
CA ILE A 358 5.34 22.53 -10.46
C ILE A 358 4.14 21.68 -10.93
N TYR A 359 2.93 22.23 -10.91
CA TYR A 359 1.70 21.52 -11.29
C TYR A 359 1.75 21.02 -12.73
N ARG A 360 2.22 21.85 -13.67
CA ARG A 360 2.38 21.45 -15.07
C ARG A 360 3.32 20.27 -15.21
N GLU A 361 4.51 20.31 -14.60
CA GLU A 361 5.45 19.19 -14.69
C GLU A 361 4.96 17.95 -13.93
N MET A 362 4.30 18.10 -12.79
CA MET A 362 3.65 16.99 -12.09
C MET A 362 2.59 16.34 -12.98
N ASN A 363 1.72 17.11 -13.64
CA ASN A 363 0.71 16.57 -14.54
C ASN A 363 1.32 15.82 -15.74
N ASP A 364 2.47 16.26 -16.25
CA ASP A 364 3.22 15.56 -17.30
C ASP A 364 3.88 14.25 -16.80
N MET A 365 4.24 14.18 -15.50
CA MET A 365 4.84 12.99 -14.89
C MET A 365 3.78 11.97 -14.44
N PHE A 366 2.67 12.42 -13.87
CA PHE A 366 1.58 11.63 -13.29
C PHE A 366 0.40 11.44 -14.27
N THR A 367 0.71 11.01 -15.50
CA THR A 367 -0.20 10.95 -16.66
C THR A 367 -1.50 10.14 -16.48
N HIS A 368 -1.61 9.31 -15.43
CA HIS A 368 -2.76 8.45 -15.14
C HIS A 368 -3.49 8.80 -13.84
N SER A 369 -3.11 9.87 -13.15
CA SER A 369 -3.84 10.27 -11.94
C SER A 369 -5.21 10.85 -12.32
N ASP A 370 -6.27 10.42 -11.65
CA ASP A 370 -7.63 10.92 -11.79
C ASP A 370 -8.01 11.91 -10.67
N VAL A 371 -7.05 12.22 -9.79
CA VAL A 371 -7.18 13.08 -8.62
C VAL A 371 -5.86 13.84 -8.41
N PHE A 372 -5.90 15.01 -7.78
CA PHE A 372 -4.70 15.68 -7.29
C PHE A 372 -4.89 16.06 -5.82
N HIS A 373 -3.93 15.72 -4.95
CA HIS A 373 -3.98 16.08 -3.54
C HIS A 373 -3.24 17.41 -3.33
N MET A 374 -3.88 18.40 -2.73
CA MET A 374 -3.29 19.72 -2.47
C MET A 374 -2.86 19.93 -1.01
N GLY A 375 -2.97 18.88 -0.19
CA GLY A 375 -2.62 18.90 1.23
C GLY A 375 -3.59 19.77 2.01
N GLY A 376 -3.11 20.90 2.52
CA GLY A 376 -3.95 21.91 3.17
C GLY A 376 -4.23 21.58 4.64
N ASP A 377 -3.28 20.93 5.30
CA ASP A 377 -3.24 20.67 6.72
C ASP A 377 -2.38 21.69 7.47
N GLU A 378 -2.61 21.77 8.77
CA GLU A 378 -1.76 22.42 9.79
C GLU A 378 -1.26 23.85 9.52
N VAL A 379 -1.98 24.63 8.70
CA VAL A 379 -1.65 26.05 8.46
C VAL A 379 -1.70 26.85 9.76
N SER A 380 -0.52 27.36 10.11
CA SER A 380 -0.26 28.22 11.25
C SER A 380 -0.52 29.69 10.93
N LEU A 381 -1.54 30.24 11.56
CA LEU A 381 -1.85 31.66 11.48
C LEU A 381 -0.77 32.51 12.17
N SER A 382 -0.12 31.96 13.20
CA SER A 382 1.00 32.60 13.90
C SER A 382 2.22 32.79 13.00
N CYS A 383 2.49 31.84 12.10
CA CYS A 383 3.54 31.96 11.09
C CYS A 383 3.31 33.18 10.19
N TRP A 384 2.14 33.25 9.53
CA TRP A 384 1.81 34.39 8.67
C TRP A 384 1.73 35.71 9.43
N ASN A 385 1.15 35.71 10.63
CA ASN A 385 1.08 36.91 11.47
C ASN A 385 2.47 37.37 11.96
N SER A 386 3.53 36.57 11.83
CA SER A 386 4.88 37.00 12.15
C SER A 386 5.57 37.77 11.01
N SER A 387 5.06 37.70 9.78
CA SER A 387 5.59 38.44 8.62
C SER A 387 5.01 39.85 8.56
N VAL A 388 5.91 40.84 8.54
CA VAL A 388 5.53 42.25 8.38
C VAL A 388 4.93 42.48 6.99
N GLU A 389 5.47 41.83 5.96
CA GLU A 389 4.95 41.93 4.60
C GLU A 389 3.51 41.42 4.50
N VAL A 390 3.23 40.24 5.07
CA VAL A 390 1.88 39.67 5.09
C VAL A 390 0.91 40.58 5.83
N GLN A 391 1.27 41.07 7.02
CA GLN A 391 0.42 42.00 7.76
C GLN A 391 0.12 43.29 6.99
N GLN A 392 1.12 43.85 6.31
CA GLN A 392 0.94 45.08 5.52
C GLN A 392 0.05 44.83 4.32
N TRP A 393 0.24 43.72 3.61
CA TRP A 393 -0.61 43.35 2.48
C TRP A 393 -2.06 43.14 2.90
N MET A 394 -2.31 42.40 3.98
CA MET A 394 -3.68 42.18 4.49
C MET A 394 -4.36 43.49 4.86
N LYS A 395 -3.65 44.41 5.54
CA LYS A 395 -4.17 45.75 5.86
C LYS A 395 -4.46 46.57 4.59
N ALA A 396 -3.63 46.44 3.55
CA ALA A 396 -3.86 47.10 2.27
C ALA A 396 -5.10 46.57 1.53
N GLN A 397 -5.47 45.30 1.73
CA GLN A 397 -6.74 44.73 1.27
C GLN A 397 -7.95 45.14 2.14
N GLY A 398 -7.73 45.91 3.21
CA GLY A 398 -8.76 46.28 4.18
C GLY A 398 -9.15 45.14 5.13
N TRP A 399 -8.30 44.11 5.27
CA TRP A 399 -8.53 42.99 6.18
C TRP A 399 -7.87 43.24 7.54
N GLY A 400 -8.42 42.60 8.58
CA GLY A 400 -7.82 42.58 9.91
C GLY A 400 -6.70 41.55 10.06
N LEU A 401 -6.33 41.25 11.30
CA LEU A 401 -5.32 40.24 11.67
C LEU A 401 -5.90 39.24 12.69
N GLN A 402 -7.19 38.94 12.55
CA GLN A 402 -7.86 37.91 13.34
C GLN A 402 -7.93 36.61 12.56
N GLU A 403 -8.29 35.50 13.22
CA GLU A 403 -8.41 34.17 12.58
C GLU A 403 -9.20 34.26 11.27
N VAL A 404 -10.41 34.80 11.32
CA VAL A 404 -11.29 34.96 10.14
C VAL A 404 -10.62 35.67 8.95
N ASP A 405 -9.69 36.60 9.20
CA ASP A 405 -8.98 37.31 8.14
C ASP A 405 -7.83 36.47 7.57
N PHE A 406 -7.14 35.70 8.39
CA PHE A 406 -6.15 34.74 7.89
C PHE A 406 -6.79 33.56 7.16
N LEU A 407 -8.02 33.16 7.51
CA LEU A 407 -8.78 32.18 6.75
C LEU A 407 -9.19 32.72 5.37
N LYS A 408 -9.45 34.04 5.23
CA LYS A 408 -9.57 34.69 3.91
C LYS A 408 -8.26 34.66 3.14
N LEU A 409 -7.12 34.86 3.82
CA LEU A 409 -5.80 34.75 3.18
C LEU A 409 -5.51 33.32 2.71
N TRP A 410 -5.89 32.31 3.49
CA TRP A 410 -5.77 30.91 3.07
C TRP A 410 -6.70 30.61 1.88
N ASN A 411 -7.96 31.06 1.92
CA ASN A 411 -8.83 30.94 0.75
C ASN A 411 -8.27 31.65 -0.49
N HIS A 412 -7.66 32.83 -0.32
CA HIS A 412 -6.96 33.53 -1.40
C HIS A 412 -5.83 32.68 -1.98
N PHE A 413 -5.01 32.06 -1.13
CA PHE A 413 -3.99 31.10 -1.56
C PHE A 413 -4.61 29.94 -2.35
N GLN A 414 -5.55 29.23 -1.73
CA GLN A 414 -6.13 28.00 -2.26
C GLN A 414 -6.84 28.25 -3.59
N THR A 415 -7.59 29.34 -3.70
CA THR A 415 -8.27 29.73 -4.95
C THR A 415 -7.26 29.99 -6.07
N ASN A 416 -6.19 30.74 -5.81
CA ASN A 416 -5.19 31.03 -6.84
C ASN A 416 -4.37 29.79 -7.19
N ALA A 417 -3.99 28.97 -6.22
CA ALA A 417 -3.29 27.71 -6.45
C ALA A 417 -4.14 26.75 -7.31
N LEU A 418 -5.43 26.58 -6.98
CA LEU A 418 -6.36 25.79 -7.78
C LEU A 418 -6.49 26.32 -9.21
N GLN A 419 -6.60 27.64 -9.41
CA GLN A 419 -6.64 28.23 -10.75
C GLN A 419 -5.38 27.93 -11.57
N ARG A 420 -4.19 27.89 -10.94
CA ARG A 420 -2.93 27.54 -11.61
C ARG A 420 -2.87 26.04 -11.94
N LEU A 421 -3.36 25.19 -11.04
CA LEU A 421 -3.51 23.77 -11.31
C LEU A 421 -4.48 23.53 -12.48
N ASP A 422 -5.68 24.11 -12.45
CA ASP A 422 -6.70 23.97 -13.50
C ASP A 422 -6.20 24.45 -14.88
N LYS A 423 -5.37 25.50 -14.93
CA LYS A 423 -4.74 25.94 -16.17
C LYS A 423 -3.76 24.92 -16.76
N SER A 424 -3.15 24.09 -15.90
CA SER A 424 -2.22 23.04 -16.30
C SER A 424 -2.90 21.69 -16.58
N LEU A 425 -4.14 21.50 -16.11
CA LEU A 425 -4.93 20.29 -16.31
C LEU A 425 -5.64 20.29 -17.66
N LYS A 426 -5.95 19.09 -18.15
CA LYS A 426 -6.76 18.86 -19.36
C LYS A 426 -8.19 18.42 -19.03
N ASP A 427 -8.50 18.28 -17.75
CA ASP A 427 -9.76 17.82 -17.20
C ASP A 427 -10.10 18.63 -15.94
N ASN A 428 -11.29 18.39 -15.38
CA ASN A 428 -11.74 18.98 -14.11
C ASN A 428 -11.69 17.93 -12.99
N ARG A 429 -10.57 17.21 -12.88
CA ARG A 429 -10.42 16.10 -11.92
C ARG A 429 -10.54 16.56 -10.47
N PRO A 430 -11.14 15.80 -9.53
CA PRO A 430 -11.31 16.20 -8.14
C PRO A 430 -10.00 16.57 -7.42
N ILE A 431 -10.08 17.52 -6.48
CA ILE A 431 -8.99 17.85 -5.56
C ILE A 431 -9.26 17.16 -4.22
N VAL A 432 -8.23 16.59 -3.61
CA VAL A 432 -8.29 16.14 -2.22
C VAL A 432 -7.58 17.15 -1.31
N MET A 433 -8.17 17.41 -0.15
CA MET A 433 -7.62 18.26 0.90
C MET A 433 -7.80 17.58 2.27
N TRP A 434 -6.81 17.68 3.15
CA TRP A 434 -6.91 17.16 4.51
C TRP A 434 -7.96 17.92 5.32
N THR A 435 -8.54 17.26 6.34
CA THR A 435 -9.31 17.96 7.36
C THR A 435 -8.46 19.01 8.07
N SER A 436 -8.90 20.25 8.07
CA SER A 436 -8.21 21.36 8.68
C SER A 436 -9.19 22.47 9.07
N ARG A 437 -8.68 23.58 9.61
CA ARG A 437 -9.54 24.73 9.94
C ARG A 437 -10.28 25.29 8.71
N LEU A 438 -9.71 25.18 7.51
CA LEU A 438 -10.36 25.64 6.27
C LEU A 438 -11.52 24.72 5.84
N THR A 439 -11.41 23.42 6.10
CA THR A 439 -12.44 22.43 5.79
C THR A 439 -13.46 22.28 6.92
N GLU A 440 -13.47 23.16 7.91
CA GLU A 440 -14.46 23.18 8.99
C GLU A 440 -15.50 24.28 8.77
N GLU A 441 -16.64 24.17 9.44
CA GLU A 441 -17.59 25.27 9.51
C GLU A 441 -16.99 26.51 10.21
N PRO A 442 -17.31 27.73 9.73
CA PRO A 442 -18.19 28.05 8.61
C PRO A 442 -17.47 28.15 7.25
N TYR A 443 -16.17 27.86 7.19
CA TYR A 443 -15.30 28.17 6.06
C TYR A 443 -15.45 27.19 4.89
N VAL A 444 -15.69 25.92 5.19
CA VAL A 444 -15.89 24.87 4.18
C VAL A 444 -17.02 25.22 3.19
N ASP A 445 -18.13 25.78 3.67
CA ASP A 445 -19.26 26.22 2.81
C ASP A 445 -18.96 27.48 2.01
N GLN A 446 -18.05 28.32 2.52
CA GLN A 446 -17.74 29.61 1.91
C GLN A 446 -16.68 29.48 0.82
N TYR A 447 -15.75 28.55 0.97
CA TYR A 447 -14.49 28.55 0.23
C TYR A 447 -14.29 27.29 -0.61
N LEU A 448 -14.91 26.17 -0.25
CA LEU A 448 -14.71 24.90 -0.92
C LEU A 448 -16.02 24.47 -1.60
N ASP A 449 -15.91 24.07 -2.86
CA ASP A 449 -17.03 23.48 -3.60
C ASP A 449 -16.99 21.96 -3.43
N LYS A 450 -18.03 21.38 -2.82
CA LYS A 450 -18.17 19.93 -2.58
C LYS A 450 -18.12 19.08 -3.86
N ASP A 451 -18.41 19.66 -5.02
CA ASP A 451 -18.34 18.95 -6.30
C ASP A 451 -16.90 18.98 -6.88
N ARG A 452 -16.06 19.89 -6.39
CA ARG A 452 -14.64 20.04 -6.75
C ARG A 452 -13.70 19.36 -5.74
N TYR A 453 -14.04 19.38 -4.46
CA TYR A 453 -13.19 18.94 -3.34
C TYR A 453 -13.72 17.67 -2.65
N ILE A 454 -12.81 16.73 -2.44
CA ILE A 454 -12.95 15.56 -1.55
C ILE A 454 -12.14 15.87 -0.29
N ILE A 455 -12.67 15.53 0.88
CA ILE A 455 -11.99 15.80 2.15
C ILE A 455 -11.39 14.50 2.69
N GLN A 456 -10.09 14.48 2.96
CA GLN A 456 -9.41 13.36 3.60
C GLN A 456 -9.38 13.57 5.11
N ILE A 457 -10.09 12.69 5.83
CA ILE A 457 -10.27 12.77 7.28
C ILE A 457 -9.05 12.19 7.99
N TRP A 458 -8.41 12.97 8.85
CA TRP A 458 -7.39 12.45 9.77
C TRP A 458 -7.70 12.72 11.24
N THR A 459 -8.93 13.12 11.58
CA THR A 459 -9.42 13.19 12.97
C THR A 459 -9.64 11.79 13.56
N THR A 460 -10.12 11.66 14.80
CA THR A 460 -10.61 10.36 15.27
C THR A 460 -11.86 9.94 14.50
N GLY A 461 -12.14 8.63 14.45
CA GLY A 461 -13.34 8.10 13.77
C GLY A 461 -14.66 8.61 14.37
N ASP A 462 -14.68 8.98 15.65
CA ASP A 462 -15.86 9.50 16.35
C ASP A 462 -15.96 11.05 16.34
N ASP A 463 -15.07 11.74 15.61
CA ASP A 463 -15.10 13.19 15.54
C ASP A 463 -16.40 13.69 14.83
N PRO A 464 -17.19 14.57 15.46
CA PRO A 464 -18.43 15.09 14.87
C PRO A 464 -18.24 15.83 13.54
N LYS A 465 -17.01 16.25 13.20
CA LYS A 465 -16.69 16.88 11.90
C LYS A 465 -16.97 15.95 10.73
N ILE A 466 -16.83 14.63 10.91
CA ILE A 466 -17.14 13.63 9.87
C ILE A 466 -18.62 13.76 9.47
N ALA A 467 -19.52 13.72 10.46
CA ALA A 467 -20.95 13.86 10.22
C ALA A 467 -21.28 15.23 9.63
N ALA A 468 -20.68 16.31 10.13
CA ALA A 468 -20.92 17.67 9.62
C ALA A 468 -20.55 17.83 8.12
N LEU A 469 -19.45 17.22 7.68
CA LEU A 469 -19.03 17.24 6.27
C LEU A 469 -19.96 16.41 5.38
N LEU A 470 -20.35 15.23 5.86
CA LEU A 470 -21.27 14.33 5.14
C LEU A 470 -22.68 14.94 5.00
N GLU A 471 -23.17 15.62 6.03
CA GLU A 471 -24.46 16.34 6.00
C GLU A 471 -24.49 17.44 4.94
N LYS A 472 -23.33 18.02 4.62
CA LYS A 472 -23.15 19.02 3.56
C LYS A 472 -22.95 18.41 2.17
N GLY A 473 -22.83 17.08 2.09
CA GLY A 473 -22.68 16.35 0.83
C GLY A 473 -21.24 16.25 0.33
N TYR A 474 -20.24 16.47 1.19
CA TYR A 474 -18.85 16.23 0.83
C TYR A 474 -18.53 14.74 0.76
N LYS A 475 -17.76 14.38 -0.27
CA LYS A 475 -17.17 13.04 -0.35
C LYS A 475 -15.97 12.97 0.58
N LEU A 476 -15.83 11.84 1.28
CA LEU A 476 -14.76 11.63 2.26
C LEU A 476 -13.83 10.48 1.87
N ILE A 477 -12.56 10.62 2.21
CA ILE A 477 -11.58 9.53 2.29
C ILE A 477 -11.17 9.41 3.76
N MET A 478 -11.30 8.22 4.35
CA MET A 478 -10.98 8.04 5.77
C MET A 478 -9.50 7.71 5.98
N SER A 479 -8.83 8.45 6.84
CA SER A 479 -7.48 8.19 7.35
C SER A 479 -7.41 8.50 8.85
N ASN A 480 -8.49 8.20 9.58
CA ASN A 480 -8.62 8.56 10.99
C ASN A 480 -7.44 8.05 11.83
N TYR A 481 -6.73 8.97 12.49
CA TYR A 481 -5.41 8.69 13.06
C TYR A 481 -5.44 7.61 14.15
N ASP A 482 -6.58 7.44 14.81
CA ASP A 482 -6.71 6.45 15.86
C ASP A 482 -6.74 5.01 15.33
N ALA A 483 -6.97 4.79 14.04
CA ALA A 483 -6.95 3.45 13.42
C ALA A 483 -6.05 3.32 12.19
N LEU A 484 -5.68 4.41 11.50
CA LEU A 484 -5.06 4.35 10.18
C LEU A 484 -3.69 5.01 10.07
N TYR A 485 -3.15 5.59 11.14
CA TYR A 485 -1.78 6.12 11.17
C TYR A 485 -0.77 5.02 11.53
N LEU A 486 -0.02 4.57 10.54
CA LEU A 486 0.89 3.43 10.62
C LEU A 486 2.25 3.80 11.24
N ASP A 487 2.51 5.08 11.46
CA ASP A 487 3.68 5.65 12.14
C ASP A 487 3.54 5.69 13.67
N CYS A 488 2.33 5.50 14.23
CA CYS A 488 2.10 5.57 15.67
C CYS A 488 2.76 4.42 16.45
N GLY A 489 3.16 4.71 17.70
CA GLY A 489 3.60 3.72 18.68
C GLY A 489 5.10 3.65 18.95
N PHE A 490 5.90 4.46 18.26
CA PHE A 490 7.36 4.49 18.41
C PHE A 490 7.80 5.55 19.42
N ALA A 491 9.11 5.66 19.66
CA ALA A 491 9.67 6.65 20.57
C ALA A 491 9.41 8.08 20.07
N GLY A 492 9.42 9.09 20.94
CA GLY A 492 9.38 10.48 20.48
C GLY A 492 10.66 10.85 19.71
N TRP A 493 10.54 11.66 18.67
CA TRP A 493 11.68 12.09 17.83
C TRP A 493 12.17 13.51 18.16
N VAL A 494 11.29 14.40 18.62
CA VAL A 494 11.64 15.74 19.16
C VAL A 494 11.57 15.85 20.69
N GLN A 495 10.88 14.92 21.35
CA GLN A 495 10.65 14.90 22.80
C GLN A 495 10.88 13.49 23.35
N GLY A 496 11.13 13.36 24.64
CA GLY A 496 11.21 12.05 25.29
C GLY A 496 9.86 11.32 25.32
N GLY A 497 9.86 10.02 25.63
CA GLY A 497 8.63 9.20 25.65
C GLY A 497 8.32 8.59 24.29
N ASN A 498 7.06 8.66 23.88
CA ASN A 498 6.55 8.10 22.63
C ASN A 498 6.12 9.21 21.64
N ASN A 499 5.98 8.86 20.37
CA ASN A 499 5.45 9.77 19.36
C ASN A 499 3.96 10.11 19.62
N TRP A 500 3.48 11.18 18.98
CA TRP A 500 2.29 11.92 19.39
C TRP A 500 0.99 11.10 19.37
N CYS A 501 0.85 10.16 18.43
CA CYS A 501 -0.36 9.35 18.24
C CYS A 501 -0.25 7.93 18.83
N SER A 502 0.77 7.66 19.65
CA SER A 502 0.91 6.38 20.36
C SER A 502 -0.34 6.04 21.19
N PRO A 503 -0.71 4.75 21.31
CA PRO A 503 0.11 3.54 21.10
C PRO A 503 0.19 3.04 19.64
N TYR A 504 0.99 1.98 19.41
CA TYR A 504 1.03 1.27 18.14
C TYR A 504 -0.35 0.70 17.78
N ILE A 505 -0.78 0.92 16.55
CA ILE A 505 -2.07 0.45 16.05
C ILE A 505 -1.91 -0.95 15.48
N GLY A 506 -2.45 -1.95 16.18
CA GLY A 506 -2.48 -3.34 15.71
C GLY A 506 -3.44 -3.57 14.54
N TRP A 507 -3.18 -4.60 13.74
CA TRP A 507 -4.01 -4.97 12.57
C TRP A 507 -5.48 -5.20 12.93
N GLN A 508 -5.75 -5.63 14.17
CA GLN A 508 -7.09 -5.84 14.71
C GLN A 508 -7.91 -4.54 14.75
N LYS A 509 -7.27 -3.43 15.15
CA LYS A 509 -7.93 -2.11 15.20
C LYS A 509 -8.18 -1.58 13.79
N VAL A 510 -7.23 -1.78 12.87
CA VAL A 510 -7.38 -1.46 11.45
C VAL A 510 -8.55 -2.22 10.83
N TYR A 511 -8.61 -3.54 11.05
CA TYR A 511 -9.67 -4.40 10.50
C TYR A 511 -11.06 -4.00 11.01
N ASN A 512 -11.17 -3.62 12.28
CA ASN A 512 -12.43 -3.23 12.92
C ASN A 512 -12.84 -1.78 12.65
N ASN A 513 -12.06 -0.99 11.89
CA ASN A 513 -12.41 0.38 11.53
C ASN A 513 -13.56 0.39 10.49
N ASP A 514 -14.80 0.31 10.99
CA ASP A 514 -16.01 0.15 10.18
C ASP A 514 -16.49 1.48 9.57
N LEU A 515 -16.12 1.72 8.31
CA LEU A 515 -16.49 2.90 7.55
C LEU A 515 -18.00 3.12 7.41
N LYS A 516 -18.82 2.06 7.36
CA LYS A 516 -20.29 2.22 7.30
C LYS A 516 -20.81 2.87 8.57
N SER A 517 -20.28 2.44 9.72
CA SER A 517 -20.63 3.04 11.01
C SER A 517 -20.16 4.48 11.11
N LEU A 518 -18.93 4.79 10.65
CA LEU A 518 -18.39 6.16 10.63
C LEU A 518 -19.24 7.10 9.76
N GLY A 519 -19.68 6.63 8.59
CA GLY A 519 -20.50 7.42 7.68
C GLY A 519 -21.99 7.49 8.02
N GLY A 520 -22.48 6.59 8.88
CA GLY A 520 -23.89 6.49 9.25
C GLY A 520 -24.82 6.45 8.01
N GLN A 521 -25.85 7.29 8.02
CA GLN A 521 -26.80 7.40 6.91
C GLN A 521 -26.18 7.93 5.59
N TYR A 522 -25.00 8.54 5.66
CA TYR A 522 -24.28 9.11 4.51
C TYR A 522 -23.10 8.24 4.06
N SER A 523 -22.98 7.00 4.54
CA SER A 523 -21.86 6.09 4.24
C SER A 523 -21.54 5.95 2.75
N SER A 524 -22.51 6.10 1.84
CA SER A 524 -22.27 6.13 0.38
C SER A 524 -21.38 7.29 -0.12
N GLN A 525 -21.20 8.35 0.66
CA GLN A 525 -20.29 9.46 0.34
C GLN A 525 -18.84 9.18 0.76
N ILE A 526 -18.60 8.14 1.58
CA ILE A 526 -17.25 7.68 1.91
C ILE A 526 -16.75 6.85 0.73
N LEU A 527 -15.75 7.38 0.02
CA LEU A 527 -15.15 6.74 -1.14
C LEU A 527 -14.28 5.53 -0.76
N GLY A 528 -13.83 5.49 0.49
CA GLY A 528 -13.02 4.45 1.08
C GLY A 528 -12.04 5.04 2.10
N ALA A 529 -10.86 4.44 2.22
CA ALA A 529 -9.86 4.85 3.20
C ALA A 529 -8.43 4.72 2.67
N GLU A 530 -7.53 5.41 3.34
CA GLU A 530 -6.09 5.22 3.21
C GLU A 530 -5.43 5.01 4.57
N GLY A 531 -4.56 4.00 4.65
CA GLY A 531 -3.57 3.96 5.72
C GLY A 531 -2.50 5.02 5.43
N ALA A 532 -2.06 5.77 6.44
CA ALA A 532 -1.03 6.79 6.28
C ALA A 532 0.27 6.34 6.96
N LEU A 533 1.40 6.43 6.26
CA LEU A 533 2.72 6.31 6.87
C LEU A 533 3.49 7.61 6.65
N TRP A 534 3.46 8.44 7.69
CA TRP A 534 4.36 9.57 7.85
C TRP A 534 5.77 9.08 8.20
N THR A 535 6.79 9.75 7.67
CA THR A 535 8.16 9.23 7.66
C THR A 535 9.14 10.02 8.52
N GLU A 536 8.69 10.74 9.55
CA GLU A 536 9.58 11.32 10.57
C GLU A 536 10.45 10.23 11.22
N GLN A 537 9.91 9.01 11.34
CA GLN A 537 10.57 7.85 11.97
C GLN A 537 10.51 6.57 11.12
N ALA A 538 10.40 6.71 9.80
CA ALA A 538 10.45 5.60 8.86
C ALA A 538 11.27 5.97 7.63
N ASP A 539 11.92 4.98 7.03
CA ASP A 539 12.57 5.07 5.73
C ASP A 539 12.41 3.75 4.96
N HIS A 540 13.03 3.66 3.79
CA HIS A 540 12.99 2.46 2.93
C HIS A 540 13.44 1.15 3.59
N HIS A 541 14.16 1.16 4.71
CA HIS A 541 14.55 -0.06 5.43
C HIS A 541 13.45 -0.57 6.37
N SER A 542 12.57 0.32 6.83
CA SER A 542 11.53 0.02 7.82
C SER A 542 10.13 -0.17 7.23
N LEU A 543 9.91 0.25 5.97
CA LEU A 543 8.60 0.30 5.34
C LEU A 543 7.79 -0.99 5.43
N ASP A 544 8.40 -2.12 5.08
CA ASP A 544 7.66 -3.39 5.02
C ASP A 544 7.03 -3.75 6.38
N GLY A 545 7.78 -3.58 7.47
CA GLY A 545 7.30 -3.86 8.82
C GLY A 545 6.27 -2.83 9.29
N ARG A 546 6.36 -1.58 8.83
CA ARG A 546 5.35 -0.55 9.12
C ARG A 546 4.03 -0.84 8.42
N PHE A 547 4.06 -1.26 7.15
CA PHE A 547 2.84 -1.50 6.39
C PHE A 547 2.20 -2.84 6.70
N TRP A 548 3.00 -3.91 6.68
CA TRP A 548 2.49 -5.25 6.48
C TRP A 548 2.57 -6.06 7.78
N PRO A 549 1.49 -6.77 8.15
CA PRO A 549 0.26 -7.01 7.40
C PRO A 549 -0.91 -6.06 7.75
N ARG A 550 -0.67 -4.92 8.41
CA ARG A 550 -1.73 -3.96 8.79
C ARG A 550 -2.49 -3.40 7.59
N VAL A 551 -1.80 -3.09 6.49
CA VAL A 551 -2.44 -2.65 5.24
C VAL A 551 -3.27 -3.78 4.61
N SER A 552 -2.91 -5.06 4.81
CA SER A 552 -3.75 -6.19 4.40
C SER A 552 -5.08 -6.21 5.16
N ALA A 553 -5.07 -5.84 6.45
CA ALA A 553 -6.29 -5.70 7.25
C ALA A 553 -7.22 -4.62 6.68
N LEU A 554 -6.63 -3.46 6.33
CA LEU A 554 -7.37 -2.39 5.65
C LEU A 554 -7.91 -2.85 4.30
N ALA A 555 -7.13 -3.62 3.54
CA ALA A 555 -7.54 -4.11 2.23
C ALA A 555 -8.81 -4.98 2.30
N GLU A 556 -8.94 -5.88 3.28
CA GLU A 556 -10.17 -6.67 3.44
C GLU A 556 -11.34 -5.85 3.95
N ARG A 557 -11.10 -4.89 4.85
CA ARG A 557 -12.12 -3.90 5.27
C ARG A 557 -12.66 -3.13 4.06
N LEU A 558 -11.79 -2.70 3.15
CA LEU A 558 -12.22 -1.91 1.99
C LEU A 558 -12.74 -2.74 0.81
N TRP A 559 -12.29 -3.98 0.69
CA TRP A 559 -12.77 -4.90 -0.35
C TRP A 559 -14.13 -5.49 0.01
N THR A 560 -14.32 -5.96 1.25
CA THR A 560 -15.54 -6.68 1.65
C THR A 560 -16.42 -6.02 2.68
N ASP A 561 -15.87 -5.07 3.42
CA ASP A 561 -16.55 -4.40 4.52
C ASP A 561 -17.30 -5.36 5.47
N PRO A 562 -16.56 -6.28 6.11
CA PRO A 562 -17.12 -7.37 6.90
C PRO A 562 -17.87 -6.85 8.12
N ARG A 563 -19.01 -7.48 8.45
CA ARG A 563 -19.75 -7.18 9.68
C ARG A 563 -19.07 -7.81 10.89
N GLU A 564 -18.39 -8.93 10.68
CA GLU A 564 -17.67 -9.65 11.70
C GLU A 564 -16.40 -8.88 12.11
N GLY A 565 -16.00 -9.01 13.37
CA GLY A 565 -14.73 -8.48 13.86
C GLY A 565 -13.52 -9.28 13.36
N TRP A 566 -12.33 -8.74 13.61
CA TRP A 566 -11.04 -9.32 13.23
C TRP A 566 -10.85 -10.79 13.63
N GLN A 567 -11.54 -11.25 14.69
CA GLN A 567 -11.45 -12.62 15.17
C GLN A 567 -11.86 -13.64 14.10
N SER A 568 -12.81 -13.27 13.22
CA SER A 568 -13.23 -14.10 12.07
C SER A 568 -12.19 -14.20 10.96
N ALA A 569 -11.17 -13.34 10.99
CA ALA A 569 -10.14 -13.22 9.98
C ALA A 569 -8.75 -13.62 10.49
N ASP A 570 -8.58 -13.89 11.79
CA ASP A 570 -7.29 -14.18 12.43
C ASP A 570 -6.55 -15.33 11.73
N SER A 571 -7.24 -16.45 11.51
CA SER A 571 -6.70 -17.62 10.82
C SER A 571 -6.15 -17.28 9.43
N ARG A 572 -6.96 -16.61 8.59
CA ARG A 572 -6.58 -16.21 7.23
C ARG A 572 -5.49 -15.14 7.22
N MET A 573 -5.50 -14.21 8.17
CA MET A 573 -4.48 -13.17 8.30
C MET A 573 -3.10 -13.78 8.60
N LEU A 574 -3.02 -14.79 9.48
CA LEU A 574 -1.77 -15.49 9.76
C LEU A 574 -1.21 -16.17 8.50
N VAL A 575 -2.07 -16.85 7.72
CA VAL A 575 -1.65 -17.46 6.44
C VAL A 575 -1.24 -16.40 5.43
N HIS A 576 -2.00 -15.31 5.31
CA HIS A 576 -1.71 -14.23 4.39
C HIS A 576 -0.38 -13.52 4.71
N ARG A 577 -0.05 -13.36 5.99
CA ARG A 577 1.24 -12.80 6.40
C ARG A 577 2.41 -13.63 5.87
N GLU A 578 2.33 -14.96 5.93
CA GLU A 578 3.38 -15.82 5.36
C GLU A 578 3.45 -15.68 3.84
N ARG A 579 2.31 -15.54 3.15
CA ARG A 579 2.28 -15.23 1.72
C ARG A 579 3.03 -13.94 1.36
N LEU A 580 2.94 -12.91 2.19
CA LEU A 580 3.72 -11.67 2.00
C LEU A 580 5.22 -11.96 2.14
N VAL A 581 5.63 -12.72 3.14
CA VAL A 581 7.03 -13.12 3.39
C VAL A 581 7.59 -13.97 2.24
N GLU A 582 6.83 -14.96 1.76
CA GLU A 582 7.16 -15.76 0.56
C GLU A 582 7.44 -14.88 -0.67
N ASN A 583 6.72 -13.75 -0.76
CA ASN A 583 6.88 -12.79 -1.85
C ASN A 583 7.95 -11.73 -1.60
N GLY A 584 8.78 -11.93 -0.57
CA GLY A 584 9.92 -11.07 -0.25
C GLY A 584 9.55 -9.81 0.53
N ILE A 585 8.31 -9.67 1.00
CA ILE A 585 7.88 -8.57 1.86
C ILE A 585 8.27 -8.89 3.30
N ALA A 586 9.05 -8.03 3.95
CA ALA A 586 9.46 -8.21 5.34
C ALA A 586 8.34 -7.80 6.32
N ALA A 587 7.18 -8.46 6.21
CA ALA A 587 6.00 -8.21 7.02
C ALA A 587 6.26 -8.51 8.51
N GLU A 588 5.71 -7.69 9.40
CA GLU A 588 5.79 -7.90 10.84
C GLU A 588 5.21 -9.27 11.23
N SER A 589 5.83 -9.88 12.24
CA SER A 589 5.33 -11.13 12.82
C SER A 589 4.14 -10.83 13.73
N LEU A 590 3.01 -11.48 13.50
CA LEU A 590 1.79 -11.27 14.27
C LEU A 590 1.73 -12.10 15.56
N GLN A 591 2.08 -13.37 15.44
CA GLN A 591 2.01 -14.37 16.51
C GLN A 591 3.19 -15.34 16.39
N PRO A 592 3.50 -16.14 17.42
CA PRO A 592 4.42 -17.26 17.26
C PRO A 592 3.98 -18.17 16.11
N GLN A 593 4.92 -18.63 15.28
CA GLN A 593 4.65 -19.58 14.20
C GLN A 593 3.96 -20.87 14.70
N TRP A 594 4.17 -21.21 15.97
CA TRP A 594 3.45 -22.30 16.63
C TRP A 594 1.93 -22.12 16.59
N CYS A 595 1.40 -20.90 16.73
CA CYS A 595 -0.04 -20.61 16.63
C CYS A 595 -0.58 -20.86 15.22
N LEU A 596 0.19 -20.47 14.18
CA LEU A 596 -0.11 -20.81 12.79
C LEU A 596 -0.12 -22.34 12.56
N GLN A 597 0.73 -23.10 13.27
CA GLN A 597 0.79 -24.55 13.16
C GLN A 597 -0.19 -25.31 14.06
N ASN A 598 -0.86 -24.67 15.01
CA ASN A 598 -1.74 -25.30 16.00
C ASN A 598 -3.01 -24.45 16.17
N GLU A 599 -3.88 -24.51 15.17
CA GLU A 599 -5.05 -23.64 15.09
C GLU A 599 -5.98 -23.78 16.30
N GLY A 600 -6.29 -22.65 16.94
CA GLY A 600 -7.17 -22.61 18.11
C GLY A 600 -6.48 -22.85 19.46
N GLU A 601 -5.19 -23.21 19.48
CA GLU A 601 -4.40 -23.36 20.71
C GLU A 601 -3.78 -22.05 21.20
N CYS A 602 -3.91 -20.97 20.43
CA CYS A 602 -3.61 -19.60 20.83
C CYS A 602 -4.93 -18.82 20.91
N PRO A 603 -5.75 -19.05 21.95
CA PRO A 603 -7.08 -18.48 22.02
C PRO A 603 -7.01 -16.95 22.13
N ILE A 604 -7.89 -16.28 21.39
CA ILE A 604 -8.09 -14.84 21.50
C ILE A 604 -8.64 -14.55 22.90
N VAL A 605 -7.80 -13.97 23.76
CA VAL A 605 -8.24 -13.54 25.08
C VAL A 605 -9.09 -12.28 24.89
N GLN A 606 -10.41 -12.44 25.01
CA GLN A 606 -11.26 -11.27 25.22
C GLN A 606 -10.91 -10.75 26.61
N ASN A 607 -10.28 -9.57 26.69
CA ASN A 607 -10.15 -8.92 28.00
C ASN A 607 -11.57 -8.70 28.55
N PRO A 608 -11.85 -9.14 29.79
CA PRO A 608 -13.17 -9.03 30.39
C PRO A 608 -13.64 -7.60 30.58
#